data_AF-A0A9N9KXQ1-F1
#
_entry.id   AF-A0A9N9KXQ1-F1
#
_cell.length_a   1.000
_cell.length_b   1.000
_cell.length_c   1.000
_cell.angle_alpha   90.00
_cell.angle_beta   90.00
_cell.angle_gamma   90.00
#
_symmetry.space_group_name_H-M   'P 1'
#
loop_
_entity.id
_entity.type
_entity.pdbx_description
1 polymer ?
#
loop_
_entity_poly.entity_id
_entity_poly.type
_entity_poly.pdbx_seq_one_letter_code
_entity_poly.pdbx_strand_id
1 'polypeptide(L)'
;MDPIECTPFPTPTDSETLEKVKPIPLCGHCNKQATPETPLKTCARCRKTKYCTPECQKSDWKAHKKLCGSSANTKRRYSSYSARTNPLPERPINLFLNRLSKKDLFIQLIDSFRLRCDHELIYGGAYMGANSKVDGGTERDFAAFLDLAESREGLLPQWWDSESRRECVDLGNQRGDYSSIYKSARKARIFHHHGDEAMPTKLRVLGEKIYGKDFI
;
A
#
# COMPACT_ATOMS: atom_id res chain seq x y z
N MET A 1 -12.34 -70.57 16.98
CA MET A 1 -12.21 -69.62 15.85
C MET A 1 -13.54 -68.94 15.76
N ASP A 2 -13.69 -67.92 16.59
CA ASP A 2 -14.96 -67.25 16.85
C ASP A 2 -14.98 -65.96 16.01
N PRO A 3 -16.11 -65.61 15.38
CA PRO A 3 -16.20 -64.45 14.51
C PRO A 3 -16.06 -63.16 15.34
N ILE A 4 -15.12 -62.31 14.93
CA ILE A 4 -14.91 -60.98 15.50
C ILE A 4 -16.10 -60.10 15.11
N GLU A 5 -16.96 -59.78 16.08
CA GLU A 5 -18.07 -58.83 15.91
C GLU A 5 -17.52 -57.41 15.70
N CYS A 6 -18.02 -56.75 14.66
CA CYS A 6 -17.66 -55.38 14.29
C CYS A 6 -18.51 -54.40 15.11
N THR A 7 -17.96 -53.87 16.20
CA THR A 7 -18.62 -52.82 16.99
C THR A 7 -18.61 -51.49 16.21
N PRO A 8 -19.73 -50.76 16.12
CA PRO A 8 -19.77 -49.48 15.43
C PRO A 8 -18.92 -48.43 16.16
N PHE A 9 -18.14 -47.66 15.39
CA PHE A 9 -17.37 -46.51 15.87
C PHE A 9 -18.29 -45.48 16.53
N PRO A 10 -17.91 -44.89 17.69
CA PRO A 10 -18.67 -43.80 18.28
C PRO A 10 -18.68 -42.60 17.32
N THR A 11 -19.89 -42.22 16.89
CA THR A 11 -20.15 -40.95 16.22
C THR A 11 -19.86 -39.80 17.19
N PRO A 12 -19.13 -38.76 16.80
CA PRO A 12 -18.98 -37.57 17.64
C PRO A 12 -20.30 -36.76 17.64
N THR A 13 -21.20 -37.13 18.55
CA THR A 13 -22.15 -36.19 19.15
C THR A 13 -21.37 -35.36 20.16
N ASP A 14 -21.02 -34.14 19.81
CA ASP A 14 -21.64 -32.98 20.46
C ASP A 14 -21.12 -31.68 19.86
N SER A 15 -22.10 -30.83 19.62
CA SER A 15 -21.99 -29.45 19.17
C SER A 15 -21.30 -28.63 20.25
N GLU A 16 -19.97 -28.56 20.22
CA GLU A 16 -19.21 -27.58 21.01
C GLU A 16 -18.55 -26.56 20.10
N THR A 17 -18.89 -25.31 20.38
CA THR A 17 -18.63 -24.09 19.62
C THR A 17 -17.16 -23.90 19.28
N LEU A 18 -16.87 -23.64 17.98
CA LEU A 18 -15.63 -23.04 17.52
C LEU A 18 -15.49 -21.61 18.09
N GLU A 19 -15.06 -21.49 19.34
CA GLU A 19 -14.62 -20.22 19.90
C GLU A 19 -13.36 -19.77 19.15
N LYS A 20 -13.45 -18.60 18.52
CA LYS A 20 -12.30 -17.87 17.95
C LYS A 20 -11.27 -17.59 19.05
N VAL A 21 -10.28 -18.46 19.20
CA VAL A 21 -9.14 -18.23 20.10
C VAL A 21 -8.40 -16.97 19.62
N LYS A 22 -8.55 -15.88 20.37
CA LYS A 22 -7.81 -14.63 20.10
C LYS A 22 -6.33 -14.90 20.38
N PRO A 23 -5.40 -14.54 19.47
CA PRO A 23 -3.99 -14.79 19.68
C PRO A 23 -3.48 -14.03 20.91
N ILE A 24 -2.83 -14.75 21.82
CA ILE A 24 -2.22 -14.17 23.02
C ILE A 24 -1.04 -13.29 22.61
N PRO A 25 -1.01 -12.01 22.99
CA PRO A 25 0.06 -11.11 22.59
C PRO A 25 1.39 -11.51 23.23
N LEU A 26 2.48 -11.38 22.46
CA LEU A 26 3.86 -11.70 22.86
C LEU A 26 4.70 -10.43 23.07
N CYS A 27 5.68 -10.52 23.96
CA CYS A 27 6.70 -9.50 24.15
C CYS A 27 7.64 -9.43 22.95
N GLY A 28 7.85 -8.24 22.37
CA GLY A 28 8.72 -8.05 21.20
C GLY A 28 10.22 -8.29 21.43
N HIS A 29 10.64 -8.51 22.68
CA HIS A 29 12.04 -8.81 23.02
C HIS A 29 12.25 -10.26 23.47
N CYS A 30 11.50 -10.70 24.48
CA CYS A 30 11.71 -12.01 25.13
C CYS A 30 10.66 -13.06 24.74
N ASN A 31 9.74 -12.74 23.84
CA ASN A 31 8.67 -13.62 23.35
C ASN A 31 7.77 -14.24 24.44
N LYS A 32 7.77 -13.70 25.66
CA LYS A 32 6.83 -14.14 26.71
C LYS A 32 5.41 -13.71 26.37
N GLN A 33 4.47 -14.62 26.58
CA GLN A 33 3.03 -14.39 26.45
C GLN A 33 2.54 -13.47 27.57
N ALA A 34 1.53 -12.65 27.25
CA ALA A 34 0.83 -11.86 28.26
C ALA A 34 0.07 -12.79 29.21
N THR A 35 0.32 -12.67 30.52
CA THR A 35 -0.49 -13.29 31.56
C THR A 35 -1.26 -12.23 32.34
N PRO A 36 -2.32 -12.58 33.10
CA PRO A 36 -2.99 -11.64 34.01
C PRO A 36 -2.03 -10.96 35.00
N GLU A 37 -0.98 -11.65 35.42
CA GLU A 37 0.05 -11.16 36.34
C GLU A 37 1.10 -10.28 35.63
N THR A 38 1.31 -10.47 34.32
CA THR A 38 2.31 -9.75 33.53
C THR A 38 1.71 -9.15 32.25
N PRO A 39 0.84 -8.13 32.36
CA PRO A 39 0.25 -7.49 31.20
C PRO A 39 1.33 -6.78 30.38
N LEU A 40 1.34 -7.04 29.06
CA LEU A 40 2.29 -6.38 28.17
C LEU A 40 1.90 -4.93 27.92
N LYS A 41 2.85 -4.01 28.11
CA LYS A 41 2.74 -2.59 27.82
C LYS A 41 3.03 -2.32 26.35
N THR A 42 2.20 -1.50 25.70
CA THR A 42 2.45 -1.08 24.32
C THR A 42 3.52 0.01 24.25
N CYS A 43 4.31 0.02 23.19
CA CYS A 43 5.22 1.13 22.91
C CYS A 43 4.45 2.44 22.85
N ALA A 44 4.82 3.43 23.67
CA ALA A 44 4.11 4.71 23.75
C ALA A 44 4.09 5.48 22.41
N ARG A 45 5.11 5.30 21.56
CA ARG A 45 5.27 6.00 20.28
C ARG A 45 4.45 5.37 19.17
N CYS A 46 4.66 4.09 18.88
CA CYS A 46 4.01 3.42 17.75
C CYS A 46 2.73 2.67 18.12
N ARG A 47 2.52 2.33 19.40
CA ARG A 47 1.41 1.50 19.90
C ARG A 47 1.25 0.13 19.20
N LYS A 48 2.23 -0.29 18.38
CA LYS A 48 2.21 -1.52 17.58
C LYS A 48 2.87 -2.70 18.28
N THR A 49 4.05 -2.50 18.89
CA THR A 49 4.79 -3.54 19.61
C THR A 49 4.50 -3.49 21.10
N LYS A 50 4.48 -4.66 21.77
CA LYS A 50 4.21 -4.81 23.20
C LYS A 50 5.41 -5.41 23.93
N TYR A 51 5.62 -5.01 25.19
CA TYR A 51 6.73 -5.46 26.03
C TYR A 51 6.25 -5.77 27.44
N CYS A 52 6.80 -6.79 28.08
CA CYS A 52 6.48 -7.09 29.48
C CYS A 52 7.04 -6.02 30.43
N THR A 53 8.21 -5.46 30.10
CA THR A 53 8.86 -4.44 30.92
C THR A 53 9.55 -3.36 30.07
N PRO A 54 9.81 -2.15 30.63
CA PRO A 54 10.60 -1.12 29.98
C PRO A 54 12.02 -1.59 29.58
N GLU A 55 12.59 -2.54 30.30
CA GLU A 55 13.90 -3.13 30.02
C GLU A 55 13.87 -3.94 28.72
N CYS A 56 12.80 -4.70 28.49
CA CYS A 56 12.57 -5.38 27.22
C CYS A 56 12.42 -4.40 26.07
N GLN A 57 11.72 -3.27 26.27
CA GLN A 57 11.62 -2.23 25.26
C GLN A 57 12.98 -1.57 24.95
N LYS A 58 13.79 -1.28 25.97
CA LYS A 58 15.13 -0.70 25.80
C LYS A 58 16.07 -1.66 25.06
N SER A 59 15.96 -2.96 25.36
CA SER A 59 16.79 -3.99 24.74
C SER A 59 16.42 -4.21 23.26
N ASP A 60 15.14 -4.17 22.92
CA ASP A 60 14.67 -4.23 21.53
C ASP A 60 14.85 -2.89 20.78
N TRP A 61 15.14 -1.78 21.47
CA TRP A 61 15.11 -0.43 20.88
C TRP A 61 15.95 -0.27 19.61
N LYS A 62 17.13 -0.89 19.53
CA LYS A 62 17.99 -0.80 18.33
C LYS A 62 17.32 -1.37 17.08
N ALA A 63 16.56 -2.46 17.22
CA ALA A 63 15.80 -3.08 16.14
C ALA A 63 14.46 -2.37 15.96
N HIS A 64 13.71 -2.19 17.05
CA HIS A 64 12.39 -1.57 17.07
C HIS A 64 12.36 -0.16 16.49
N LYS A 65 13.35 0.69 16.77
CA LYS A 65 13.35 2.11 16.36
C LYS A 65 13.24 2.30 14.84
N LYS A 66 13.73 1.34 14.05
CA LYS A 66 13.66 1.36 12.58
C LYS A 66 12.21 1.24 12.08
N LEU A 67 11.34 0.61 12.87
CA LEU A 67 9.94 0.33 12.55
C LEU A 67 8.95 1.08 13.46
N CYS A 68 9.47 1.83 14.44
CA CYS A 68 8.69 2.56 15.43
C CYS A 68 8.16 3.91 14.87
N GLY A 69 7.24 3.84 13.90
CA GLY A 69 6.51 5.00 13.39
C GLY A 69 5.39 5.43 14.35
N SER A 70 5.24 6.74 14.58
CA SER A 70 4.23 7.30 15.49
C SER A 70 2.83 6.87 15.06
N SER A 71 2.08 6.17 15.92
CA SER A 71 0.66 5.89 15.65
C SER A 71 -0.14 6.26 16.89
N ALA A 72 -0.39 7.55 16.99
CA ALA A 72 -1.35 8.13 17.91
C ALA A 72 -2.20 9.13 17.16
N ASN A 73 -3.13 8.61 16.34
CA ASN A 73 -4.53 9.05 16.21
C ASN A 73 -5.07 8.82 14.78
N THR A 74 -5.42 7.57 14.46
CA THR A 74 -6.30 7.29 13.32
C THR A 74 -7.36 6.31 13.77
N LYS A 75 -8.20 6.74 14.71
CA LYS A 75 -9.58 6.27 14.70
C LYS A 75 -10.30 7.06 13.61
N ARG A 76 -11.04 6.40 12.73
CA ARG A 76 -12.45 6.82 12.67
C ARG A 76 -12.95 7.87 11.67
N ARG A 77 -12.28 8.29 10.59
CA ARG A 77 -12.91 9.27 9.66
C ARG A 77 -12.71 8.93 8.18
N TYR A 78 -13.53 7.99 7.70
CA TYR A 78 -14.17 8.13 6.39
C TYR A 78 -15.30 9.16 6.59
N SER A 79 -15.04 10.43 6.33
CA SER A 79 -16.07 11.46 6.22
C SER A 79 -15.49 12.61 5.42
N SER A 80 -16.04 12.79 4.22
CA SER A 80 -16.10 14.05 3.46
C SER A 80 -14.92 15.02 3.68
N TYR A 81 -13.91 14.92 2.82
CA TYR A 81 -12.85 15.91 2.75
C TYR A 81 -13.39 17.19 2.10
N SER A 82 -14.15 17.95 2.88
CA SER A 82 -14.45 19.35 2.59
C SER A 82 -13.16 20.15 2.75
N ALA A 83 -12.66 20.67 1.63
CA ALA A 83 -11.87 21.88 1.46
C ALA A 83 -11.38 22.55 2.77
N ARG A 84 -10.26 22.08 3.32
CA ARG A 84 -9.35 22.93 4.11
C ARG A 84 -7.91 22.57 3.77
N THR A 85 -7.32 23.48 3.01
CA THR A 85 -5.93 23.51 2.56
C THR A 85 -4.99 23.51 3.75
N ASN A 86 -4.15 22.48 3.84
CA ASN A 86 -2.80 22.69 4.32
C ASN A 86 -1.92 22.31 3.13
N PRO A 87 -1.35 23.28 2.39
CA PRO A 87 -0.55 22.97 1.23
C PRO A 87 0.61 22.09 1.69
N LEU A 88 0.78 20.94 1.03
CA LEU A 88 2.07 20.27 1.02
C LEU A 88 3.10 21.34 0.67
N PRO A 89 4.26 21.39 1.36
CA PRO A 89 5.30 22.36 1.01
C PRO A 89 5.53 22.26 -0.49
N GLU A 90 5.24 23.37 -1.20
CA GLU A 90 5.27 23.49 -2.66
C GLU A 90 6.69 23.25 -3.15
N ARG A 91 7.10 21.98 -3.20
CA ARG A 91 8.18 21.58 -4.09
C ARG A 91 7.49 21.26 -5.40
N PRO A 92 7.68 22.08 -6.45
CA PRO A 92 7.23 21.75 -7.79
C PRO A 92 7.47 20.28 -8.08
N ILE A 93 6.44 19.54 -8.48
CA ILE A 93 6.55 18.12 -8.83
C ILE A 93 7.72 17.91 -9.80
N ASN A 94 7.92 18.85 -10.72
CA ASN A 94 9.00 18.89 -11.69
C ASN A 94 10.39 18.85 -11.01
N LEU A 95 10.59 19.58 -9.91
CA LEU A 95 11.84 19.54 -9.12
C LEU A 95 12.05 18.20 -8.43
N PHE A 96 10.97 17.47 -8.12
CA PHE A 96 11.06 16.14 -7.55
C PHE A 96 11.36 15.09 -8.63
N LEU A 97 10.67 15.13 -9.77
CA LEU A 97 10.88 14.18 -10.88
C LEU A 97 12.27 14.29 -11.51
N ASN A 98 12.80 15.52 -11.64
CA ASN A 98 14.14 15.76 -12.19
C ASN A 98 15.29 15.21 -11.33
N ARG A 99 15.03 14.79 -10.09
CA ARG A 99 16.03 14.25 -9.16
C ARG A 99 15.97 12.72 -9.05
N LEU A 100 15.04 12.09 -9.76
CA LEU A 100 14.84 10.65 -9.73
C LEU A 100 15.79 9.94 -10.67
N SER A 101 16.11 8.68 -10.35
CA SER A 101 16.67 7.78 -11.35
C SER A 101 15.63 7.51 -12.45
N LYS A 102 16.10 7.13 -13.65
CA LYS A 102 15.23 6.78 -14.79
C LYS A 102 14.17 5.74 -14.39
N LYS A 103 14.59 4.70 -13.65
CA LYS A 103 13.71 3.64 -13.16
C LYS A 103 12.68 4.15 -12.14
N ASP A 104 13.09 4.98 -11.18
CA ASP A 104 12.16 5.50 -10.17
C ASP A 104 11.10 6.43 -10.77
N LEU A 105 11.47 7.22 -11.79
CA LEU A 105 10.50 8.02 -12.55
C LEU A 105 9.44 7.11 -13.17
N PHE A 106 9.85 6.03 -13.84
CA PHE A 106 8.92 5.09 -14.49
C PHE A 106 7.98 4.46 -13.47
N ILE A 107 8.52 3.98 -12.35
CA ILE A 107 7.74 3.40 -11.24
C ILE A 107 6.69 4.41 -10.74
N GLN A 108 7.05 5.68 -10.57
CA GLN A 108 6.12 6.70 -10.11
C GLN A 108 5.05 7.07 -11.14
N LEU A 109 5.38 7.13 -12.43
CA LEU A 109 4.39 7.33 -13.49
C LEU A 109 3.38 6.18 -13.52
N ILE A 110 3.86 4.94 -13.44
CA ILE A 110 3.02 3.75 -13.42
C ILE A 110 2.15 3.72 -12.15
N ASP A 111 2.70 3.98 -10.98
CA ASP A 111 1.93 3.98 -9.73
C ASP A 111 0.90 5.12 -9.68
N SER A 112 1.21 6.27 -10.27
CA SER A 112 0.26 7.37 -10.46
C SER A 112 -0.92 6.95 -11.34
N PHE A 113 -0.65 6.29 -12.48
CA PHE A 113 -1.69 5.73 -13.34
C PHE A 113 -2.53 4.67 -12.62
N ARG A 114 -1.90 3.72 -11.92
CA ARG A 114 -2.62 2.67 -11.17
C ARG A 114 -3.52 3.26 -10.08
N LEU A 115 -3.07 4.31 -9.38
CA LEU A 115 -3.90 5.03 -8.40
C LEU A 115 -5.10 5.72 -9.05
N ARG A 116 -4.95 6.23 -10.28
CA ARG A 116 -6.06 6.80 -11.05
C ARG A 116 -7.10 5.74 -11.39
N CYS A 117 -6.67 4.59 -11.90
CA CYS A 117 -7.57 3.50 -12.25
C CYS A 117 -8.35 3.01 -11.02
N ASP A 118 -7.69 2.87 -9.88
CA ASP A 118 -8.35 2.51 -8.62
C ASP A 118 -9.34 3.62 -8.17
N HIS A 119 -9.00 4.90 -8.34
CA HIS A 119 -9.91 6.01 -8.02
C HIS A 119 -11.16 6.01 -8.90
N GLU A 120 -11.01 5.79 -10.20
CA GLU A 120 -12.12 5.77 -11.16
C GLU A 120 -13.05 4.58 -10.98
N LEU A 121 -12.49 3.43 -10.62
CA LEU A 121 -13.28 2.26 -10.22
C LEU A 121 -14.15 2.57 -8.99
N ILE A 122 -13.60 3.27 -7.99
CA ILE A 122 -14.28 3.50 -6.72
C ILE A 122 -15.27 4.67 -6.80
N TYR A 123 -14.92 5.76 -7.51
CA TYR A 123 -15.65 7.03 -7.45
C TYR A 123 -16.20 7.50 -8.80
N GLY A 124 -15.55 7.14 -9.91
CA GLY A 124 -15.95 7.58 -11.27
C GLY A 124 -16.90 6.63 -12.00
N GLY A 125 -17.03 5.39 -11.52
CA GLY A 125 -17.84 4.35 -12.16
C GLY A 125 -17.24 3.80 -13.47
N ALA A 126 -15.99 4.15 -13.79
CA ALA A 126 -15.32 3.70 -15.00
C ALA A 126 -14.38 2.50 -14.73
N TYR A 127 -14.48 1.48 -15.57
CA TYR A 127 -13.63 0.29 -15.53
C TYR A 127 -12.36 0.53 -16.36
N MET A 128 -11.32 1.04 -15.73
CA MET A 128 -10.01 1.30 -16.36
C MET A 128 -8.89 0.49 -15.72
N GLY A 129 -7.73 0.47 -16.40
CA GLY A 129 -6.53 -0.17 -15.87
C GLY A 129 -6.73 -1.66 -15.60
N ALA A 130 -6.28 -2.15 -14.44
CA ALA A 130 -6.45 -3.55 -14.01
C ALA A 130 -7.90 -4.07 -13.97
N ASN A 131 -8.89 -3.17 -14.05
CA ASN A 131 -10.31 -3.52 -14.02
C ASN A 131 -10.99 -3.37 -15.39
N SER A 132 -10.25 -3.00 -16.43
CA SER A 132 -10.79 -2.86 -17.79
C SER A 132 -11.34 -4.19 -18.28
N LYS A 133 -12.57 -4.16 -18.82
CA LYS A 133 -13.24 -5.34 -19.42
C LYS A 133 -12.91 -5.50 -20.90
N VAL A 134 -12.19 -4.54 -21.48
CA VAL A 134 -11.84 -4.52 -22.89
C VAL A 134 -10.41 -5.03 -23.04
N ASP A 135 -10.21 -6.00 -23.93
CA ASP A 135 -8.87 -6.49 -24.24
C ASP A 135 -7.97 -5.35 -24.78
N GLY A 136 -6.74 -5.29 -24.31
CA GLY A 136 -5.82 -4.18 -24.58
C GLY A 136 -6.29 -2.82 -24.06
N GLY A 137 -7.31 -2.75 -23.20
CA GLY A 137 -7.86 -1.50 -22.68
C GLY A 137 -6.90 -0.81 -21.70
N THR A 138 -6.31 -1.57 -20.80
CA THR A 138 -5.33 -1.09 -19.80
C THR A 138 -4.14 -0.40 -20.46
N GLU A 139 -3.61 -1.00 -21.53
CA GLU A 139 -2.45 -0.53 -22.27
C GLU A 139 -2.77 0.76 -23.03
N ARG A 140 -3.96 0.83 -23.64
CA ARG A 140 -4.46 2.05 -24.29
C ARG A 140 -4.65 3.19 -23.31
N ASP A 141 -5.25 2.92 -22.15
CA ASP A 141 -5.43 3.90 -21.08
C ASP A 141 -4.07 4.42 -20.57
N PHE A 142 -3.08 3.53 -20.43
CA PHE A 142 -1.75 3.91 -19.99
C PHE A 142 -0.99 4.73 -21.04
N ALA A 143 -1.11 4.36 -22.32
CA ALA A 143 -0.54 5.16 -23.41
C ALA A 143 -1.14 6.58 -23.44
N ALA A 144 -2.46 6.70 -23.32
CA ALA A 144 -3.14 7.99 -23.25
C ALA A 144 -2.71 8.83 -22.03
N PHE A 145 -2.46 8.18 -20.89
CA PHE A 145 -1.89 8.83 -19.71
C PHE A 145 -0.48 9.40 -19.98
N LEU A 146 0.39 8.65 -20.66
CA LEU A 146 1.72 9.12 -21.02
C LEU A 146 1.68 10.25 -22.06
N ASP A 147 0.76 10.21 -23.02
CA ASP A 147 0.54 11.29 -23.99
C ASP A 147 0.19 12.61 -23.28
N LEU A 148 -0.69 12.52 -22.26
CA LEU A 148 -1.01 13.67 -21.43
C LEU A 148 0.22 14.17 -20.67
N ALA A 149 1.03 13.28 -20.09
CA ALA A 149 2.23 13.67 -19.35
C ALA A 149 3.25 14.38 -20.25
N GLU A 150 3.45 13.88 -21.47
CA GLU A 150 4.34 14.49 -22.48
C GLU A 150 3.83 15.84 -22.99
N SER A 151 2.51 16.05 -22.98
CA SER A 151 1.92 17.35 -23.33
C SER A 151 2.12 18.44 -22.27
N ARG A 152 2.55 18.09 -21.05
CA ARG A 152 2.74 19.06 -19.96
C ARG A 152 4.14 19.66 -19.97
N GLU A 153 4.23 20.95 -20.27
CA GLU A 153 5.48 21.68 -20.29
C GLU A 153 6.22 21.60 -18.93
N GLY A 154 7.48 21.16 -18.99
CA GLY A 154 8.36 21.06 -17.83
C GLY A 154 8.03 19.96 -16.82
N LEU A 155 7.00 19.13 -17.06
CA LEU A 155 6.62 18.05 -16.16
C LEU A 155 7.64 16.91 -16.18
N LEU A 156 7.99 16.45 -17.38
CA LEU A 156 8.94 15.36 -17.58
C LEU A 156 10.37 15.92 -17.68
N PRO A 157 11.39 15.14 -17.25
CA PRO A 157 12.78 15.56 -17.37
C PRO A 157 13.21 15.75 -18.82
N GLN A 158 14.25 16.57 -19.03
CA GLN A 158 14.80 16.86 -20.36
C GLN A 158 15.32 15.62 -21.11
N TRP A 159 15.71 14.57 -20.39
CA TRP A 159 16.16 13.32 -20.98
C TRP A 159 14.99 12.41 -21.42
N TRP A 160 13.73 12.77 -21.12
CA TRP A 160 12.58 11.99 -21.53
C TRP A 160 12.40 12.05 -23.05
N ASP A 161 12.39 10.88 -23.67
CA ASP A 161 12.26 10.68 -25.11
C ASP A 161 11.44 9.41 -25.44
N SER A 162 11.29 9.11 -26.73
CA SER A 162 10.53 7.95 -27.20
C SER A 162 11.10 6.62 -26.71
N GLU A 163 12.41 6.54 -26.48
CA GLU A 163 13.04 5.35 -25.91
C GLU A 163 12.70 5.18 -24.43
N SER A 164 12.80 6.24 -23.65
CA SER A 164 12.40 6.27 -22.25
C SER A 164 10.92 5.94 -22.07
N ARG A 165 10.06 6.44 -22.98
CA ARG A 165 8.64 6.07 -23.02
C ARG A 165 8.45 4.57 -23.24
N ARG A 166 9.15 3.99 -24.23
CA ARG A 166 9.09 2.54 -24.53
C ARG A 166 9.51 1.71 -23.32
N GLU A 167 10.63 2.05 -22.68
CA GLU A 167 11.09 1.36 -21.46
C GLU A 167 10.07 1.46 -20.31
N CYS A 168 9.41 2.61 -20.14
CA CYS A 168 8.36 2.79 -19.14
C CYS A 168 7.15 1.89 -19.43
N VAL A 169 6.73 1.80 -20.69
CA VAL A 169 5.65 0.90 -21.14
C VAL A 169 6.03 -0.56 -20.91
N ASP A 170 7.26 -0.95 -21.27
CA ASP A 170 7.76 -2.31 -21.07
C ASP A 170 7.78 -2.67 -19.58
N LEU A 171 8.22 -1.76 -18.70
CA LEU A 171 8.19 -1.96 -17.25
C LEU A 171 6.75 -2.14 -16.75
N GLY A 172 5.82 -1.29 -17.20
CA GLY A 172 4.41 -1.37 -16.83
C GLY A 172 3.75 -2.69 -17.25
N ASN A 173 4.16 -3.24 -18.40
CA ASN A 173 3.61 -4.48 -18.95
C ASN A 173 4.14 -5.76 -18.28
N GLN A 174 5.19 -5.67 -17.46
CA GLN A 174 5.73 -6.82 -16.73
C GLN A 174 4.77 -7.28 -15.61
N ARG A 175 3.88 -8.23 -15.93
CA ARG A 175 2.86 -8.78 -15.00
C ARG A 175 3.44 -9.33 -13.68
N GLY A 176 4.69 -9.79 -13.70
CA GLY A 176 5.39 -10.28 -12.50
C GLY A 176 5.81 -9.18 -11.53
N ASP A 177 6.12 -7.98 -12.02
CA ASP A 177 6.79 -6.95 -11.23
C ASP A 177 5.84 -6.13 -10.35
N TYR A 178 6.38 -5.42 -9.35
CA TYR A 178 5.59 -4.56 -8.46
C TYR A 178 4.83 -3.48 -9.26
N SER A 179 5.50 -2.83 -10.21
CA SER A 179 4.98 -1.70 -11.01
C SER A 179 4.22 -2.15 -12.25
N SER A 180 3.42 -3.21 -12.14
CA SER A 180 2.59 -3.65 -13.26
C SER A 180 1.28 -2.85 -13.34
N ILE A 181 0.95 -2.36 -14.54
CA ILE A 181 -0.32 -1.65 -14.81
C ILE A 181 -1.57 -2.53 -14.61
N TYR A 182 -1.39 -3.86 -14.59
CA TYR A 182 -2.46 -4.85 -14.33
C TYR A 182 -2.67 -5.14 -12.84
N LYS A 183 -1.98 -4.43 -11.92
CA LYS A 183 -2.12 -4.61 -10.47
C LYS A 183 -2.71 -3.36 -9.83
N SER A 184 -3.71 -3.53 -8.97
CA SER A 184 -4.23 -2.43 -8.12
C SER A 184 -3.13 -1.79 -7.27
N ALA A 185 -3.23 -0.48 -7.11
CA ALA A 185 -2.34 0.38 -6.35
C ALA A 185 -2.81 0.52 -4.90
N ARG A 186 -2.65 -0.56 -4.13
CA ARG A 186 -2.95 -0.51 -2.68
C ARG A 186 -1.98 0.43 -1.96
N LYS A 187 -2.52 1.43 -1.25
CA LYS A 187 -1.77 2.45 -0.47
C LYS A 187 -0.62 1.86 0.38
N ALA A 188 -0.87 0.73 1.05
CA ALA A 188 0.14 0.08 1.87
C ALA A 188 1.34 -0.42 1.04
N ARG A 189 1.12 -0.92 -0.18
CA ARG A 189 2.21 -1.41 -1.05
C ARG A 189 3.05 -0.27 -1.61
N ILE A 190 2.42 0.87 -1.94
CA ILE A 190 3.13 2.09 -2.38
C ILE A 190 4.08 2.59 -1.31
N PHE A 191 3.60 2.73 -0.06
CA PHE A 191 4.45 3.14 1.05
C PHE A 191 5.67 2.23 1.22
N HIS A 192 5.48 0.91 1.23
CA HIS A 192 6.59 -0.02 1.44
C HIS A 192 7.58 -0.04 0.27
N HIS A 193 7.11 0.08 -0.97
CA HIS A 193 7.98 0.07 -2.14
C HIS A 193 8.85 1.32 -2.24
N HIS A 194 8.25 2.50 -2.06
CA HIS A 194 8.94 3.78 -2.19
C HIS A 194 9.66 4.22 -0.91
N GLY A 195 9.35 3.61 0.24
CA GLY A 195 9.92 3.99 1.54
C GLY A 195 9.51 5.38 2.03
N ASP A 196 8.46 5.97 1.44
CA ASP A 196 8.00 7.33 1.70
C ASP A 196 6.50 7.36 2.01
N GLU A 197 6.15 7.80 3.21
CA GLU A 197 4.77 7.87 3.71
C GLU A 197 3.93 8.91 2.95
N ALA A 198 4.57 9.94 2.40
CA ALA A 198 3.91 10.95 1.57
C ALA A 198 3.71 10.51 0.11
N MET A 199 4.30 9.36 -0.30
CA MET A 199 4.29 8.94 -1.71
C MET A 199 2.88 8.79 -2.30
N PRO A 200 1.89 8.16 -1.63
CA PRO A 200 0.54 8.09 -2.19
C PRO A 200 -0.08 9.46 -2.46
N THR A 201 0.28 10.47 -1.66
CA THR A 201 -0.19 11.85 -1.89
C THR A 201 0.57 12.48 -3.05
N LYS A 202 1.90 12.34 -3.11
CA LYS A 202 2.71 12.85 -4.23
C LYS A 202 2.24 12.32 -5.57
N LEU A 203 1.93 11.03 -5.65
CA LEU A 203 1.41 10.38 -6.86
C LEU A 203 0.02 10.90 -7.26
N ARG A 204 -0.83 11.29 -6.30
CA ARG A 204 -2.13 11.93 -6.62
C ARG A 204 -1.93 13.31 -7.21
N VAL A 205 -1.07 14.13 -6.61
CA VAL A 205 -0.76 15.46 -7.13
C VAL A 205 -0.08 15.35 -8.51
N LEU A 206 0.74 14.32 -8.74
CA LEU A 206 1.28 14.02 -10.07
C LEU A 206 0.16 13.72 -11.07
N GLY A 207 -0.80 12.87 -10.70
CA GLY A 207 -1.99 12.60 -11.50
C GLY A 207 -2.81 13.86 -11.82
N GLU A 208 -3.04 14.73 -10.83
CA GLU A 208 -3.71 16.04 -11.00
C GLU A 208 -3.01 16.88 -12.07
N LYS A 209 -1.68 17.00 -11.98
CA LYS A 209 -0.88 17.77 -12.95
C LYS A 209 -0.93 17.17 -14.36
N ILE A 210 -0.95 15.84 -14.49
CA ILE A 210 -1.04 15.17 -15.80
C ILE A 210 -2.42 15.36 -16.43
N TYR A 211 -3.50 15.14 -15.68
CA TYR A 211 -4.86 15.23 -16.21
C TYR A 211 -5.39 16.67 -16.31
N GLY A 212 -4.79 17.62 -15.58
CA GLY A 212 -5.22 19.03 -15.58
C GLY A 212 -6.59 19.25 -14.95
N LYS A 213 -7.03 18.35 -14.06
CA LYS A 213 -8.28 18.47 -13.29
C LYS A 213 -7.95 18.27 -11.81
N ASP A 214 -8.57 19.09 -10.96
CA ASP A 214 -8.43 18.98 -9.51
C ASP A 214 -9.03 17.65 -9.03
N PHE A 215 -8.27 16.89 -8.25
CA PHE A 215 -8.75 15.73 -7.51
C PHE A 215 -9.14 16.20 -6.12
N ILE A 216 -10.43 16.48 -5.91
CA ILE A 216 -11.00 16.73 -4.59
C ILE A 216 -12.23 15.86 -4.41
#